data_AF-A0A6G3MN47-F1
#
_entry.id   AF-A0A6G3MN47-F1
#
_cell.length_a   1.000
_cell.length_b   1.000
_cell.length_c   1.000
_cell.angle_alpha   90.00
_cell.angle_beta   90.00
_cell.angle_gamma   90.00
#
_symmetry.space_group_name_H-M   'P 1'
#
loop_
_entity.id
_entity.type
_entity.pdbx_description
1 polymer ?
#
loop_
_entity_poly.entity_id
_entity_poly.type
_entity_poly.pdbx_seq_one_letter_code
_entity_poly.pdbx_strand_id
1 'polypeptide(L)'
;TINEFNPVIINIDKRYCTLDALVSSVSFTFKKKTRDIQMSRAEKHPFEVLPLFQQSFNWLGIKFELNENIFQTLELITNTHCLEDSIMSNIRDWNDELQSIIEMPQNSENDKIIRDKYLYKFHLD
;
A
#
# COMPACT_ATOMS: atom_id res chain seq x y z
N THR A 1 -9.70 -5.66 -41.35
CA THR A 1 -8.47 -6.35 -40.90
C THR A 1 -7.95 -5.65 -39.64
N ILE A 2 -8.63 -5.82 -38.50
CA ILE A 2 -8.28 -5.16 -37.22
C ILE A 2 -7.34 -6.04 -36.37
N ASN A 3 -7.17 -7.32 -36.75
CA ASN A 3 -6.45 -8.32 -35.96
C ASN A 3 -5.16 -8.83 -36.63
N GLU A 4 -4.64 -8.12 -37.63
CA GLU A 4 -3.43 -8.56 -38.32
C GLU A 4 -2.22 -8.00 -37.56
N PHE A 5 -1.68 -8.82 -36.66
CA PHE A 5 -0.45 -8.51 -35.94
C PHE A 5 0.72 -8.49 -36.92
N ASN A 6 1.25 -7.30 -37.19
CA ASN A 6 2.45 -7.13 -37.99
C ASN A 6 3.67 -7.09 -37.03
N PRO A 7 4.56 -8.10 -37.04
CA PRO A 7 5.74 -8.14 -36.16
C PRO A 7 6.84 -7.16 -36.56
N VAL A 8 6.71 -6.47 -37.69
CA VAL A 8 7.70 -5.48 -38.13
C VAL A 8 7.62 -4.27 -37.21
N ILE A 9 8.71 -4.00 -36.48
CA ILE A 9 8.83 -2.84 -35.60
C ILE A 9 8.88 -1.58 -36.46
N ILE A 10 7.75 -0.87 -36.54
CA ILE A 10 7.61 0.35 -37.36
C ILE A 10 8.38 1.54 -36.72
N ASN A 11 8.64 1.51 -35.42
CA ASN A 11 9.25 2.63 -34.70
C ASN A 11 10.22 2.16 -33.61
N ILE A 12 11.52 2.14 -33.94
CA ILE A 12 12.60 1.65 -33.06
C ILE A 12 12.93 2.64 -31.94
N ASP A 13 12.67 3.93 -32.17
CA ASP A 13 13.04 5.03 -31.26
C ASP A 13 12.03 5.26 -30.13
N LYS A 14 10.80 4.76 -30.28
CA LYS A 14 9.74 4.89 -29.27
C LYS A 14 9.62 3.62 -28.45
N ARG A 15 10.45 3.50 -27.43
CA ARG A 15 10.32 2.49 -26.37
C ARG A 15 9.64 3.09 -25.16
N TYR A 16 8.65 2.40 -24.64
CA TYR A 16 7.95 2.77 -23.41
C TYR A 16 8.28 1.75 -22.34
N CYS A 17 8.71 2.21 -21.16
CA CYS A 17 9.04 1.34 -20.04
C CYS A 17 7.80 0.84 -19.29
N THR A 18 6.63 1.46 -19.50
CA THR A 18 5.38 1.09 -18.85
C THR A 18 4.24 1.06 -19.87
N LEU A 19 3.25 0.20 -19.59
CA LEU A 19 2.03 0.12 -20.39
C LEU A 19 1.25 1.44 -20.37
N ASP A 20 1.22 2.12 -19.23
CA ASP A 20 0.57 3.43 -19.10
C ASP A 20 1.17 4.47 -20.06
N ALA A 21 2.50 4.54 -20.15
CA ALA A 21 3.19 5.46 -21.06
C ALA A 21 2.91 5.12 -22.53
N LEU A 22 2.85 3.83 -22.88
CA LEU A 22 2.49 3.37 -24.22
C LEU A 22 1.05 3.78 -24.57
N VAL A 23 0.08 3.39 -23.75
CA VAL A 23 -1.35 3.64 -24.01
C VAL A 23 -1.64 5.13 -24.04
N SER A 24 -1.01 5.91 -23.17
CA SER A 24 -1.10 7.37 -23.17
C SER A 24 -0.54 8.04 -24.43
N SER A 25 0.41 7.40 -25.12
CA SER A 25 0.95 7.91 -26.38
C SER A 25 0.05 7.64 -27.58
N VAL A 26 -0.72 6.56 -27.54
CA VAL A 26 -1.66 6.16 -28.59
C VAL A 26 -3.03 6.81 -28.40
N SER A 27 -3.47 6.99 -27.15
CA SER A 27 -4.82 7.47 -26.80
C SER A 27 -4.77 8.71 -25.90
N PHE A 28 -5.12 9.85 -26.48
CA PHE A 28 -5.26 11.10 -25.72
C PHE A 28 -6.42 11.06 -24.72
N THR A 29 -7.52 10.40 -25.08
CA THR A 29 -8.69 10.22 -24.21
C THR A 29 -8.32 9.43 -22.96
N PHE A 30 -7.52 8.38 -23.11
CA PHE A 30 -7.01 7.60 -21.98
C PHE A 30 -6.21 8.49 -21.04
N LYS A 31 -5.19 9.19 -21.56
CA LYS A 31 -4.32 10.09 -20.78
C LYS A 31 -5.10 11.13 -19.98
N LYS A 32 -6.13 11.73 -20.57
CA LYS A 32 -6.98 12.72 -19.88
C LYS A 32 -7.77 12.07 -18.75
N LYS A 33 -8.45 10.96 -19.04
CA LYS A 33 -9.31 10.27 -18.06
C LYS A 33 -8.51 9.68 -16.90
N THR A 34 -7.34 9.10 -17.13
CA THR A 34 -6.49 8.61 -16.04
C THR A 34 -6.04 9.75 -15.13
N ARG A 35 -5.67 10.91 -15.69
CA ARG A 35 -5.32 12.10 -14.89
C ARG A 35 -6.51 12.61 -14.07
N ASP A 36 -7.70 12.70 -14.67
CA ASP A 36 -8.91 13.13 -13.96
C ASP A 36 -9.23 12.21 -12.75
N ILE A 37 -9.09 10.89 -12.94
CA ILE A 37 -9.30 9.89 -11.87
C ILE A 37 -8.24 10.01 -10.78
N GLN A 38 -6.96 10.22 -11.17
CA GLN A 38 -5.87 10.39 -10.21
C GLN A 38 -6.08 11.65 -9.35
N MET A 39 -6.48 12.77 -9.95
CA MET A 39 -6.78 14.00 -9.20
C MET A 39 -7.98 13.81 -8.27
N SER A 40 -9.06 13.20 -8.75
CA SER A 40 -10.23 12.89 -7.92
C SER A 40 -9.89 11.98 -6.73
N ARG A 41 -8.91 11.08 -6.86
CA ARG A 41 -8.43 10.25 -5.74
C ARG A 41 -7.57 11.05 -4.76
N ALA A 42 -6.74 11.97 -5.26
CA ALA A 42 -5.87 12.80 -4.42
C ALA A 42 -6.66 13.81 -3.57
N GLU A 43 -7.84 14.22 -4.02
CA GLU A 43 -8.74 15.12 -3.27
C GLU A 43 -9.56 14.40 -2.18
N LYS A 44 -9.57 13.07 -2.16
CA LYS A 44 -10.31 12.31 -1.14
C LYS A 44 -9.59 12.39 0.20
N HIS A 45 -10.39 12.36 1.27
CA HIS A 45 -9.85 12.33 2.62
C HIS A 45 -8.99 11.06 2.80
N PRO A 46 -7.79 11.13 3.41
CA PRO A 46 -6.92 9.96 3.59
C PRO A 46 -7.61 8.77 4.26
N PHE A 47 -8.48 9.00 5.25
CA PHE A 47 -9.30 7.94 5.89
C PHE A 47 -10.38 7.32 4.98
N GLU A 48 -10.73 7.97 3.87
CA GLU A 48 -11.63 7.42 2.85
C GLU A 48 -10.87 6.70 1.73
N VAL A 49 -9.55 6.89 1.66
CA VAL A 49 -8.66 6.20 0.72
C VAL A 49 -8.15 4.93 1.39
N LEU A 50 -9.00 3.91 1.45
CA LEU A 50 -8.53 2.55 1.68
C LEU A 50 -7.84 2.07 0.39
N PRO A 51 -6.53 1.74 0.42
CA PRO A 51 -5.94 1.01 -0.69
C PRO A 51 -6.77 -0.27 -0.89
N LEU A 52 -7.28 -0.50 -2.09
CA LEU A 52 -7.92 -1.77 -2.41
C LEU A 52 -6.83 -2.83 -2.40
N PHE A 53 -6.87 -3.72 -1.42
CA PHE A 53 -5.79 -4.65 -1.08
C PHE A 53 -5.57 -5.77 -2.10
N GLN A 54 -6.32 -5.80 -3.20
CA GLN A 54 -5.98 -6.60 -4.38
C GLN A 54 -6.51 -5.89 -5.63
N GLN A 55 -5.64 -5.70 -6.63
CA GLN A 55 -6.06 -5.27 -7.96
C GLN A 55 -6.91 -6.38 -8.58
N SER A 56 -8.24 -6.25 -8.53
CA SER A 56 -9.15 -7.19 -9.20
C SER A 56 -9.07 -6.98 -10.71
N PHE A 57 -8.22 -7.77 -11.36
CA PHE A 57 -8.16 -7.81 -12.82
C PHE A 57 -9.36 -8.61 -13.35
N ASN A 58 -10.53 -7.96 -13.43
CA ASN A 58 -11.74 -8.60 -13.96
C ASN A 58 -11.57 -9.12 -15.40
N TRP A 59 -10.57 -8.61 -16.14
CA TRP A 59 -10.19 -9.09 -17.48
C TRP A 59 -9.36 -10.39 -17.48
N LEU A 60 -8.79 -10.80 -16.33
CA LEU A 60 -8.08 -12.08 -16.21
C LEU A 60 -9.04 -13.27 -16.05
N GLY A 61 -10.36 -13.05 -15.99
CA GLY A 61 -11.38 -14.12 -15.90
C GLY A 61 -11.39 -14.90 -14.58
N ILE A 62 -10.37 -14.74 -13.75
CA ILE A 62 -10.26 -15.35 -12.42
C ILE A 62 -11.12 -14.52 -11.46
N LYS A 63 -12.29 -15.06 -11.11
CA LYS A 63 -13.06 -14.56 -9.97
C LYS A 63 -12.35 -15.03 -8.70
N PHE A 64 -11.69 -14.10 -8.00
CA PHE A 64 -11.24 -14.38 -6.65
C PHE A 64 -12.48 -14.46 -5.75
N GLU A 65 -12.78 -15.65 -5.23
CA GLU A 65 -13.71 -15.79 -4.12
C GLU A 65 -13.08 -15.08 -2.91
N LEU A 66 -13.75 -14.06 -2.41
CA LEU A 66 -13.35 -13.36 -1.18
C LEU A 66 -13.37 -14.37 -0.04
N ASN A 67 -12.20 -14.83 0.39
CA ASN A 67 -12.06 -15.69 1.56
C ASN A 67 -12.59 -14.95 2.81
N GLU A 68 -13.29 -15.67 3.69
CA GLU A 68 -14.08 -15.15 4.82
C GLU A 68 -13.28 -14.29 5.81
N ASN A 69 -11.95 -14.42 5.86
CA ASN A 69 -11.09 -13.62 6.73
C ASN A 69 -10.36 -12.51 5.96
N ILE A 70 -11.15 -11.52 5.53
CA ILE A 70 -10.64 -10.27 4.95
C ILE A 70 -9.57 -9.68 5.88
N PHE A 71 -9.81 -9.63 7.19
CA PHE A 71 -8.86 -9.06 8.16
C PHE A 71 -7.49 -9.74 8.19
N GLN A 72 -7.43 -11.08 8.20
CA GLN A 72 -6.14 -11.79 8.19
C GLN A 72 -5.40 -11.59 6.87
N THR A 73 -6.15 -11.54 5.76
CA THR A 73 -5.58 -11.28 4.44
C THR A 73 -5.03 -9.85 4.36
N LEU A 74 -5.75 -8.88 4.93
CA LEU A 74 -5.33 -7.49 5.05
C LEU A 74 -4.07 -7.32 5.89
N GLU A 75 -3.97 -8.03 7.01
CA GLU A 75 -2.81 -8.00 7.91
C GLU A 75 -1.55 -8.55 7.22
N LEU A 76 -1.66 -9.69 6.53
CA LEU A 76 -0.58 -10.27 5.73
C LEU A 76 -0.15 -9.35 4.58
N ILE A 77 -1.11 -8.78 3.84
CA ILE A 77 -0.82 -7.90 2.72
C ILE A 77 -0.17 -6.61 3.19
N THR A 78 -0.67 -6.00 4.27
CA THR A 78 -0.07 -4.79 4.87
C THR A 78 1.39 -5.07 5.26
N ASN A 79 1.66 -6.21 5.91
CA ASN A 79 3.03 -6.62 6.24
C ASN A 79 3.90 -6.81 4.98
N THR A 80 3.35 -7.36 3.88
CA THR A 80 4.12 -7.54 2.64
C THR A 80 4.33 -6.26 1.83
N HIS A 81 3.33 -5.36 1.79
CA HIS A 81 3.40 -4.10 1.04
C HIS A 81 4.20 -3.02 1.78
N CYS A 82 4.25 -3.10 3.12
CA CYS A 82 5.12 -2.28 3.98
C CYS A 82 6.63 -2.57 3.76
N LEU A 83 6.98 -3.65 3.03
CA LEU A 83 8.36 -3.94 2.61
C LEU A 83 8.78 -3.22 1.32
N GLU A 84 7.82 -2.82 0.46
CA GLU A 84 8.13 -2.19 -0.84
C GLU A 84 8.15 -0.66 -0.78
N ASP A 85 7.30 -0.07 0.06
CA ASP A 85 7.39 1.34 0.37
C ASP A 85 8.23 1.49 1.63
N SER A 86 9.48 1.92 1.47
CA SER A 86 10.18 2.68 2.50
C SER A 86 9.26 3.80 2.97
N ILE A 87 8.48 3.54 4.03
CA ILE A 87 7.68 4.55 4.68
C ILE A 87 8.69 5.54 5.24
N MET A 88 8.72 6.71 4.62
CA MET A 88 9.66 7.80 4.85
C MET A 88 9.29 8.51 6.17
N SER A 89 9.32 7.75 7.26
CA SER A 89 9.36 8.14 8.67
C SER A 89 9.16 6.83 9.42
N ASN A 90 10.04 6.49 10.36
CA ASN A 90 9.78 5.43 11.34
C ASN A 90 8.31 5.52 11.78
N ILE A 91 7.48 4.57 11.33
CA ILE A 91 6.19 4.36 11.99
C ILE A 91 6.58 3.91 13.38
N ARG A 92 6.09 4.63 14.38
CA ARG A 92 6.29 4.24 15.76
C ARG A 92 5.58 2.89 15.95
N ASP A 93 6.32 1.87 16.36
CA ASP A 93 5.77 0.53 16.61
C ASP A 93 5.14 0.48 18.01
N TRP A 94 3.94 1.04 18.15
CA TRP A 94 3.21 1.09 19.44
C TRP A 94 3.07 -0.30 20.08
N ASN A 95 2.93 -1.36 19.27
CA ASN A 95 2.89 -2.75 19.73
C ASN A 95 4.20 -3.19 20.36
N ASP A 96 5.33 -2.96 19.69
CA ASP A 96 6.65 -3.36 20.21
C ASP A 96 7.03 -2.53 21.43
N GLU A 97 6.69 -1.24 21.46
CA GLU A 97 6.88 -0.39 22.64
C GLU A 97 6.05 -0.88 23.85
N LEU A 98 4.75 -1.16 23.66
CA LEU A 98 3.91 -1.72 24.73
C LEU A 98 4.43 -3.08 25.20
N GLN A 99 4.80 -3.95 24.26
CA GLN A 99 5.34 -5.26 24.56
C GLN A 99 6.64 -5.14 25.37
N SER A 100 7.52 -4.21 25.02
CA SER A 100 8.76 -3.94 25.76
C SER A 100 8.50 -3.48 27.19
N ILE A 101 7.47 -2.65 27.42
CA ILE A 101 7.07 -2.21 28.77
C ILE A 101 6.53 -3.39 29.57
N ILE A 102 5.74 -4.25 28.94
CA ILE A 102 5.16 -5.45 29.56
C ILE A 102 6.25 -6.41 30.01
N GLU A 103 7.29 -6.61 29.19
CA GLU A 103 8.42 -7.49 29.44
C GLU A 103 9.44 -6.96 30.45
N MET A 104 9.31 -5.70 30.90
CA MET A 104 10.21 -5.15 31.92
C MET A 104 10.16 -5.94 33.24
N PRO A 105 11.32 -6.15 33.91
CA PRO A 105 11.36 -6.81 35.21
C PRO A 105 10.55 -6.04 36.25
N GLN A 106 9.93 -6.76 37.19
CA GLN A 106 9.08 -6.16 38.25
C GLN A 106 9.60 -6.46 39.67
N ASN A 107 10.83 -6.96 39.77
CA ASN A 107 11.37 -7.54 41.01
C ASN A 107 11.83 -6.47 42.00
N SER A 108 12.23 -5.29 41.51
CA SER A 108 12.64 -4.16 42.34
C SER A 108 11.62 -3.01 42.27
N GLU A 109 11.49 -2.24 43.35
CA GLU A 109 10.69 -0.99 43.35
C GLU A 109 11.20 0.01 42.30
N ASN A 110 12.51 0.03 42.05
CA ASN A 110 13.10 0.86 41.01
C ASN A 110 12.60 0.48 39.61
N ASP A 111 12.45 -0.82 39.33
CA ASP A 111 12.00 -1.29 38.02
C ASP A 111 10.53 -0.91 37.76
N LYS A 112 9.70 -0.94 38.82
CA LYS A 112 8.30 -0.48 38.78
C LYS A 112 8.22 1.01 38.45
N ILE A 113 9.03 1.84 39.10
CA ILE A 113 9.09 3.29 38.84
C ILE A 113 9.53 3.56 37.40
N ILE A 114 10.50 2.81 36.89
CA ILE A 114 10.97 2.97 35.50
C ILE A 114 9.86 2.58 34.52
N ARG A 115 9.18 1.46 34.75
CA ARG A 115 8.04 1.00 33.94
C ARG A 115 6.92 2.05 33.93
N ASP A 116 6.55 2.60 35.07
CA ASP A 116 5.51 3.62 35.18
C ASP A 116 5.89 4.90 34.41
N LYS A 117 7.17 5.28 34.39
CA LYS A 117 7.67 6.40 33.57
C LYS A 117 7.53 6.13 32.08
N TYR A 118 7.87 4.92 31.62
CA TYR A 118 7.69 4.53 30.22
C TYR A 118 6.21 4.49 29.84
N LEU A 119 5.36 3.95 30.71
CA LEU A 119 3.91 3.92 30.51
C LEU A 119 3.34 5.34 30.45
N TYR A 120 3.77 6.24 31.33
CA TYR A 120 3.33 7.64 31.33
C TYR A 120 3.75 8.38 30.05
N LYS A 121 4.99 8.19 29.60
CA LYS A 121 5.47 8.75 28.33
C LYS A 121 4.62 8.27 27.15
N PHE A 122 4.26 6.98 27.14
CA PHE A 122 3.40 6.40 26.11
C PHE A 122 1.99 7.02 26.05
N HIS A 123 1.38 7.33 27.20
CA HIS A 123 0.02 7.90 27.24
C HIS A 123 -0.04 9.41 26.92
N LEU A 124 1.10 10.11 26.88
CA LEU A 124 1.17 11.55 26.64
C LEU A 124 1.40 11.92 25.17
N ASP A 125 1.91 11.01 24.36
CA ASP A 125 2.11 11.19 22.92
C ASP A 125 0.81 10.93 22.14
#